data_AF-A0A2M8B082-F1
#
_entry.id   AF-A0A2M8B082-F1
#
_cell.length_a   1.000
_cell.length_b   1.000
_cell.length_c   1.000
_cell.angle_alpha   90.00
_cell.angle_beta   90.00
_cell.angle_gamma   90.00
#
_symmetry.space_group_name_H-M   'P 1'
#
loop_
_entity.id
_entity.type
_entity.pdbx_description
1 polymer ?
#
loop_
_entity_poly.entity_id
_entity_poly.type
_entity_poly.pdbx_seq_one_letter_code
_entity_poly.pdbx_strand_id
1 'polypeptide(L)' 'MPIVALTADATPEARAECEEAGMDACLTKPIDTRKLFDLFETLVPGGGAVRRSPGEGAPEAEEMAAAPE' A
#
# COMPACT_ATOMS: atom_id res chain seq x y z
N MET A 1 1.39 -3.18 -16.26
CA MET A 1 2.15 -3.57 -15.05
C MET A 1 1.66 -2.63 -13.96
N PRO A 2 1.11 -3.12 -12.85
CA PRO A 2 0.45 -2.26 -11.87
C PRO A 2 1.46 -1.39 -11.13
N ILE A 3 1.14 -0.11 -10.94
CA ILE A 3 1.92 0.90 -10.22
C ILE A 3 1.08 1.42 -9.05
N VAL A 4 1.62 1.27 -7.84
CA VAL A 4 0.97 1.72 -6.60
C VAL A 4 1.83 2.82 -5.98
N ALA A 5 1.25 4.00 -5.77
CA ALA A 5 1.89 5.08 -5.04
C ALA A 5 1.96 4.75 -3.54
N LEU A 6 3.05 5.19 -2.89
CA LEU A 6 3.17 5.16 -1.44
C LEU A 6 3.51 6.56 -0.92
N THR A 7 2.49 7.26 -0.43
CA THR A 7 2.59 8.65 0.00
C THR A 7 2.57 8.77 1.53
N ALA A 8 3.21 9.80 2.10
CA ALA A 8 2.99 10.15 3.51
C ALA A 8 1.73 11.00 3.71
N ASP A 9 1.20 11.55 2.61
CA ASP A 9 0.05 12.43 2.59
C ASP A 9 -1.23 11.62 2.35
N ALA A 10 -2.15 11.62 3.31
CA ALA A 10 -3.39 10.87 3.25
C ALA A 10 -4.58 11.69 2.74
N THR A 11 -4.32 12.86 2.14
CA THR A 11 -5.40 13.75 1.67
C THR A 11 -6.08 13.17 0.43
N PRO A 12 -7.37 13.46 0.24
CA PRO A 12 -8.07 13.07 -0.97
C PRO A 12 -7.48 13.74 -2.22
N GLU A 13 -6.92 14.95 -2.11
CA GLU A 13 -6.21 15.63 -3.19
C GLU A 13 -4.99 14.84 -3.66
N ALA A 14 -4.09 14.45 -2.75
CA ALA A 14 -2.90 13.67 -3.10
C ALA A 14 -3.25 12.32 -3.73
N ARG A 15 -4.36 11.71 -3.29
CA ARG A 15 -4.90 10.49 -3.91
C ARG A 15 -5.36 10.76 -5.35
N ALA A 16 -6.15 11.82 -5.56
CA ALA A 16 -6.64 12.19 -6.88
C ALA A 16 -5.50 12.51 -7.85
N GLU A 17 -4.44 13.20 -7.39
CA GLU A 17 -3.25 13.47 -8.20
C GLU A 17 -2.54 12.18 -8.63
N CYS A 18 -2.48 11.17 -7.78
CA CYS A 18 -1.92 9.86 -8.12
C CYS A 18 -2.77 9.13 -9.18
N GLU A 19 -4.10 9.19 -9.04
CA GLU A 19 -5.04 8.60 -10.01
C GLU A 19 -4.94 9.31 -11.38
N GLU A 20 -4.87 10.64 -11.40
CA GLU A 20 -4.68 11.45 -12.62
C GLU A 20 -3.32 11.20 -13.29
N ALA A 21 -2.28 10.89 -12.51
CA ALA A 21 -0.97 10.51 -13.03
C ALA A 21 -0.94 9.12 -13.68
N GLY A 22 -2.05 8.37 -13.63
CA GLY A 22 -2.20 7.05 -14.22
C GLY A 22 -1.71 5.90 -13.34
N MET A 23 -1.68 6.09 -12.02
CA MET A 23 -1.38 5.02 -11.06
C MET A 23 -2.64 4.18 -10.79
N ASP A 24 -2.45 2.87 -10.52
CA ASP A 24 -3.55 1.95 -10.26
C ASP A 24 -4.11 2.07 -8.85
N ALA A 25 -3.27 2.48 -7.88
CA ALA A 25 -3.68 2.72 -6.50
C ALA A 25 -2.71 3.65 -5.76
N CYS A 26 -3.15 4.18 -4.61
CA CYS A 26 -2.33 4.97 -3.71
C CYS A 26 -2.51 4.46 -2.27
N LEU A 27 -1.39 4.19 -1.59
CA LEU A 27 -1.32 3.79 -0.19
C LEU A 27 -0.63 4.89 0.63
N THR A 28 -1.01 4.98 1.90
CA THR A 28 -0.40 5.93 2.84
C THR A 28 0.67 5.25 3.68
N LYS A 29 1.68 6.02 4.11
CA LYS A 29 2.65 5.64 5.12
C LYS A 29 2.10 5.98 6.52
N PRO A 30 2.35 5.16 7.56
CA PRO A 30 2.94 3.82 7.48
C PRO A 30 2.00 2.84 6.75
N ILE A 31 2.59 1.85 6.07
CA ILE A 31 1.84 0.92 5.22
C ILE A 31 0.94 0.03 6.08
N ASP A 32 -0.36 0.03 5.81
CA ASP A 32 -1.27 -1.00 6.31
C ASP A 32 -1.09 -2.27 5.48
N THR A 33 -0.56 -3.32 6.12
CA THR A 33 -0.28 -4.60 5.45
C THR A 33 -1.54 -5.27 4.92
N ARG A 34 -2.69 -5.12 5.58
CA ARG A 34 -3.95 -5.71 5.10
C ARG A 34 -4.37 -5.05 3.80
N LYS A 35 -4.32 -3.72 3.74
CA LYS A 35 -4.62 -2.96 2.50
C LYS A 35 -3.66 -3.30 1.37
N LEU A 36 -2.38 -3.49 1.69
CA LEU A 36 -1.39 -3.88 0.70
C LEU A 36 -1.70 -5.26 0.10
N PHE A 37 -2.03 -6.26 0.93
CA PHE A 37 -2.38 -7.59 0.43
C PHE A 37 -3.68 -7.60 -0.40
N ASP A 38 -4.69 -6.85 0.03
CA ASP A 38 -5.95 -6.70 -0.72
C ASP A 38 -5.72 -6.09 -2.12
N LEU A 39 -4.81 -5.11 -2.21
CA LEU A 39 -4.38 -4.56 -3.49
C LEU A 39 -3.62 -5.58 -4.33
N PHE A 40 -2.77 -6.43 -3.75
CA PHE A 40 -2.09 -7.47 -4.51
C PHE A 40 -3.05 -8.51 -5.09
N GLU A 41 -4.05 -8.95 -4.32
CA GLU A 41 -5.08 -9.87 -4.79
C GLU A 41 -5.89 -9.27 -5.94
N THR A 42 -6.14 -7.96 -5.88
CA THR A 42 -6.88 -7.23 -6.91
C THR A 42 -6.04 -6.99 -8.17
N LEU A 43 -4.80 -6.52 -8.02
CA LEU A 43 -3.96 -6.05 -9.13
C LEU A 43 -3.16 -7.17 -9.82
N VAL A 44 -2.99 -8.33 -9.17
CA VAL A 44 -2.20 -9.46 -9.67
C VAL A 44 -3.03 -10.74 -9.71
N PRO A 45 -4.06 -10.82 -10.57
CA PRO A 45 -4.85 -12.05 -10.72
C PRO A 45 -3.96 -13.18 -11.27
N GLY A 46 -3.84 -14.27 -10.51
CA GLY A 46 -3.03 -15.44 -10.89
C GLY A 46 -1.55 -15.36 -10.51
N GLY A 47 -1.15 -14.42 -9.66
CA GLY A 47 0.20 -14.32 -9.09
C GLY A 47 0.57 -15.56 -8.28
N GLY A 48 1.33 -16.47 -8.90
CA GLY A 48 1.72 -17.75 -8.31
C GLY A 48 2.43 -17.62 -6.96
N ALA A 49 2.25 -18.65 -6.13
CA ALA A 49 2.78 -18.76 -4.78
C ALA A 49 4.18 -18.14 -4.63
N VAL A 50 4.25 -17.05 -3.85
CA VAL A 50 5.51 -16.50 -3.35
C VAL A 50 6.32 -17.66 -2.78
N ARG A 51 7.50 -17.91 -3.35
CA ARG A 51 8.49 -18.82 -2.76
C ARG A 51 8.91 -18.19 -1.44
N ARG A 52 8.25 -18.57 -0.35
CA ARG A 52 8.66 -18.20 1.01
C ARG A 52 10.01 -18.86 1.26
N SER A 53 11.07 -18.06 1.28
CA SER A 53 12.29 -18.47 1.99
C SER A 53 11.93 -18.60 3.47
N PRO A 54 12.27 -19.70 4.13
CA PRO A 54 12.03 -19.85 5.56
C PRO A 54 12.96 -18.87 6.29
N GLY A 55 12.44 -17.72 6.74
CA GLY A 55 13.31 -16.73 7.40
C GLY A 55 12.68 -15.46 7.94
N GLU A 56 11.67 -14.85 7.29
CA GLU A 56 11.27 -13.49 7.69
C GLU A 56 9.91 -13.45 8.41
N GLY A 57 9.97 -13.18 9.72
CA GLY A 57 8.86 -13.00 10.65
C GLY A 57 8.11 -11.67 10.45
N ALA A 58 6.87 -11.66 10.93
CA ALA A 58 5.89 -10.59 10.78
C ALA A 58 6.13 -9.40 11.75
N PRO A 59 5.44 -8.26 11.56
CA PRO A 59 5.86 -6.92 11.97
C PRO A 59 5.29 -6.47 13.33
N GLU A 60 6.04 -5.62 14.04
CA GLU A 60 5.52 -4.82 15.15
C GLU A 60 4.78 -3.58 14.61
N ALA A 61 3.54 -3.45 15.07
CA ALA A 61 2.64 -2.35 14.79
C ALA A 61 2.63 -1.40 16.00
N GLU A 62 3.09 -0.18 15.79
CA GLU A 62 2.92 1.01 16.65
C GLU A 62 3.22 2.20 15.70
N GLU A 63 2.55 3.34 15.67
CA GLU A 63 1.67 4.00 16.62
C GLU A 63 0.92 5.13 15.88
N MET A 64 -0.25 5.46 16.38
CA MET A 64 -1.14 6.54 15.95
C MET A 64 -0.59 7.94 16.31
N ALA A 65 -0.54 8.87 15.34
CA ALA A 65 -0.57 10.32 15.58
C ALA A 65 -0.96 11.03 14.27
N ALA A 66 -2.23 11.41 14.09
CA ALA A 66 -2.75 12.74 14.46
C ALA A 66 -2.13 13.86 13.61
N ALA A 67 -2.93 14.36 12.67
CA ALA A 67 -2.69 15.61 11.97
C ALA A 67 -2.51 16.77 12.95
N PRO A 68 -1.65 17.76 12.63
CA PRO A 68 -1.87 19.11 13.10
C PRO A 68 -2.19 20.07 11.94
N GLU A 69 -3.28 20.80 12.19
CA GLU A 69 -3.69 22.17 11.81
C GLU A 69 -3.42 22.73 10.40
#